data_AF-A0A9D6D693-F1
#
_entry.id   AF-A0A9D6D693-F1
#
_cell.length_a   1.000
_cell.length_b   1.000
_cell.length_c   1.000
_cell.angle_alpha   90.00
_cell.angle_beta   90.00
_cell.angle_gamma   90.00
#
_symmetry.space_group_name_H-M   'P 1'
#
loop_
_entity.id
_entity.type
_entity.pdbx_description
1 polymer ?
#
loop_
_entity_poly.entity_id
_entity_poly.type
_entity_poly.pdbx_seq_one_letter_code
_entity_poly.pdbx_strand_id
1 'polypeptide(L)'
;LRLGSTENAVVCTELLQDLLGRGLPLEGRVLCVIDGGKGLRKALGDVLGDAVVIQRCQLHKGRNLDALVPRTRHAYVRASLRRAYRAASAPAARRQLTALATWLETNGHADAAASVREGLEETLTVLKLGLPPALRRFFATTNCIENLIGTLRHVTRNIKRWRDGDMRRRWIGLGLLRAAERFRRIKHHAELSALVTALGAMTASEHAA
;
A
#
# COMPACT_ATOMS: atom_id res chain seq x y z
N LEU A 1 1.87 -6.76 -21.64
CA LEU A 1 2.48 -5.73 -20.78
C LEU A 1 2.38 -4.37 -21.49
N ARG A 2 1.41 -3.54 -21.08
CA ARG A 2 1.31 -2.13 -21.52
C ARG A 2 2.29 -1.30 -20.67
N LEU A 3 3.06 -0.41 -21.30
CA LEU A 3 4.00 0.48 -20.60
C LEU A 3 3.33 1.83 -20.37
N GLY A 4 3.32 2.32 -19.13
CA GLY A 4 2.82 3.65 -18.77
C GLY A 4 3.98 4.64 -18.61
N SER A 5 3.77 5.89 -19.01
CA SER A 5 4.74 6.99 -18.86
C SER A 5 4.73 7.60 -17.45
N THR A 6 3.58 7.59 -16.78
CA THR A 6 3.36 8.09 -15.42
C THR A 6 2.26 7.30 -14.72
N GLU A 7 2.30 7.20 -13.39
CA GLU A 7 1.23 6.64 -12.56
C GLU A 7 0.08 7.65 -12.39
N ASN A 8 -0.53 8.04 -13.51
CA ASN A 8 -1.72 8.89 -13.51
C ASN A 8 -2.99 8.03 -13.46
N ALA A 9 -4.10 8.61 -13.00
CA ALA A 9 -5.34 7.88 -12.78
C ALA A 9 -5.85 7.19 -14.06
N VAL A 10 -5.70 7.81 -15.24
CA VAL A 10 -6.14 7.24 -16.52
C VAL A 10 -5.41 5.92 -16.81
N VAL A 11 -4.08 5.92 -16.73
CA VAL A 11 -3.26 4.73 -16.98
C VAL A 11 -3.57 3.62 -15.97
N CYS A 12 -3.78 3.97 -14.70
CA CYS A 12 -4.17 3.01 -13.67
C CYS A 12 -5.57 2.43 -13.90
N THR A 13 -6.54 3.25 -14.30
CA THR A 13 -7.91 2.82 -14.61
C THR A 13 -7.92 1.86 -15.79
N GLU A 14 -7.23 2.21 -16.88
CA GLU A 14 -7.11 1.33 -18.05
C GLU A 14 -6.46 -0.02 -17.69
N LEU A 15 -5.43 -0.01 -16.82
CA LEU A 15 -4.80 -1.23 -16.34
C LEU A 15 -5.79 -2.11 -15.56
N LEU A 16 -6.54 -1.53 -14.63
CA LEU A 16 -7.52 -2.28 -13.84
C LEU A 16 -8.64 -2.84 -14.73
N GLN A 17 -9.15 -2.05 -15.67
CA GLN A 17 -10.15 -2.51 -16.64
C GLN A 17 -9.63 -3.64 -17.54
N ASP A 18 -8.37 -3.57 -17.99
CA ASP A 18 -7.73 -4.67 -18.74
C ASP A 18 -7.65 -5.96 -17.91
N LEU A 19 -7.32 -5.87 -16.62
CA LEU A 19 -7.29 -7.03 -15.73
C LEU A 19 -8.69 -7.66 -15.58
N LEU A 20 -9.74 -6.84 -15.45
CA LEU A 20 -11.11 -7.33 -15.40
C LEU A 20 -11.56 -7.95 -16.73
N GLY A 21 -11.27 -7.31 -17.85
CA GLY A 21 -11.56 -7.83 -19.19
C GLY A 21 -10.85 -9.17 -19.48
N ARG A 22 -9.71 -9.42 -18.81
CA ARG A 22 -8.96 -10.68 -18.86
C ARG A 22 -9.44 -11.73 -17.85
N GLY A 23 -10.50 -11.44 -17.11
CA GLY A 23 -11.15 -12.38 -16.20
C GLY A 23 -10.57 -12.44 -14.80
N LEU A 24 -9.97 -11.36 -14.28
CA LEU A 24 -9.62 -11.29 -12.85
C LEU A 24 -10.91 -11.45 -12.02
N PRO A 25 -11.06 -12.54 -11.24
CA PRO A 25 -12.26 -12.75 -10.44
C PRO A 25 -12.30 -11.75 -9.28
N LEU A 26 -13.43 -11.05 -9.15
CA LEU A 26 -13.72 -10.21 -8.00
C LEU A 26 -15.03 -10.69 -7.38
N GLU A 27 -14.91 -11.49 -6.32
CA GLU A 27 -16.04 -11.94 -5.53
C GLU A 27 -16.10 -11.12 -4.24
N GLY A 28 -17.15 -10.31 -4.08
CA GLY A 28 -17.33 -9.47 -2.91
C GLY A 28 -16.29 -8.35 -2.79
N ARG A 29 -15.94 -8.01 -1.55
CA ARG A 29 -14.97 -6.93 -1.25
C ARG A 29 -13.53 -7.42 -1.35
N VAL A 30 -12.64 -6.55 -1.81
CA VAL A 30 -11.22 -6.85 -2.05
C VAL A 30 -10.33 -5.86 -1.30
N LEU A 31 -9.36 -6.40 -0.56
CA LEU A 31 -8.31 -5.62 0.08
C LEU A 31 -7.23 -5.23 -0.95
N CYS A 32 -7.08 -3.93 -1.21
CA CYS A 32 -6.00 -3.39 -2.03
C CYS A 32 -4.94 -2.70 -1.16
N VAL A 33 -3.74 -3.27 -1.13
CA VAL A 33 -2.59 -2.71 -0.40
C VAL A 33 -1.72 -1.88 -1.34
N ILE A 34 -1.65 -0.57 -1.11
CA ILE A 34 -0.93 0.39 -1.96
C ILE A 34 0.09 1.21 -1.17
N ASP A 35 1.07 1.82 -1.85
CA ASP A 35 2.08 2.68 -1.22
C ASP A 35 1.61 4.11 -0.90
N GLY A 36 0.56 4.57 -1.59
CA GLY A 36 -0.03 5.91 -1.45
C GLY A 36 -0.14 6.69 -2.77
N GLY A 37 0.18 6.09 -3.92
CA GLY A 37 -0.02 6.72 -5.23
C GLY A 37 -1.45 7.22 -5.45
N LYS A 38 -1.62 8.55 -5.60
CA LYS A 38 -2.95 9.18 -5.78
C LYS A 38 -3.68 8.70 -7.03
N GLY A 39 -2.94 8.47 -8.12
CA GLY A 39 -3.48 7.96 -9.38
C GLY A 39 -4.07 6.56 -9.22
N LEU A 40 -3.30 5.63 -8.63
CA LEU A 40 -3.75 4.27 -8.36
C LEU A 40 -4.90 4.23 -7.36
N ARG A 41 -4.85 5.02 -6.28
CA ARG A 41 -5.98 5.13 -5.34
C ARG A 41 -7.24 5.53 -6.11
N LYS A 42 -7.20 6.63 -6.86
CA LYS A 42 -8.38 7.11 -7.60
C LYS A 42 -8.92 6.03 -8.52
N ALA A 43 -8.06 5.40 -9.32
CA ALA A 43 -8.45 4.33 -10.23
C ALA A 43 -9.11 3.13 -9.53
N LEU A 44 -8.60 2.73 -8.35
CA LEU A 44 -9.22 1.68 -7.56
C LEU A 44 -10.65 2.05 -7.13
N GLY A 45 -10.87 3.28 -6.68
CA GLY A 45 -12.22 3.77 -6.35
C GLY A 45 -13.14 3.83 -7.57
N ASP A 46 -12.64 4.38 -8.68
CA ASP A 46 -13.41 4.55 -9.92
C ASP A 46 -13.82 3.20 -10.54
N VAL A 47 -12.96 2.18 -10.46
CA VAL A 47 -13.19 0.87 -11.11
C VAL A 47 -13.89 -0.14 -10.19
N LEU A 48 -13.55 -0.15 -8.91
CA LEU A 48 -14.02 -1.18 -7.97
C LEU A 48 -15.13 -0.66 -7.04
N GLY A 49 -15.34 0.66 -6.95
CA GLY A 49 -16.39 1.26 -6.13
C GLY A 49 -16.36 0.77 -4.69
N ASP A 50 -17.52 0.41 -4.15
CA ASP A 50 -17.68 -0.08 -2.77
C ASP A 50 -17.05 -1.45 -2.51
N ALA A 51 -16.59 -2.15 -3.55
CA ALA A 51 -15.89 -3.42 -3.37
C ALA A 51 -14.46 -3.20 -2.85
N VAL A 52 -13.84 -2.04 -3.05
CA VAL A 52 -12.45 -1.84 -2.65
C VAL A 52 -12.28 -1.41 -1.20
N VAL A 53 -11.45 -2.15 -0.48
CA VAL A 53 -10.98 -1.84 0.87
C VAL A 53 -9.51 -1.48 0.77
N ILE A 54 -9.15 -0.21 1.00
CA ILE A 54 -7.78 0.27 0.76
C ILE A 54 -6.96 0.23 2.04
N GLN A 55 -5.81 -0.43 1.99
CA GLN A 55 -4.75 -0.30 2.98
C GLN A 55 -3.56 0.44 2.38
N ARG A 56 -3.12 1.54 3.02
CA ARG A 56 -1.87 2.21 2.67
C ARG A 56 -0.68 1.65 3.44
N CYS A 57 0.44 1.53 2.75
CA CYS A 57 1.66 0.99 3.32
C CYS A 57 2.17 1.86 4.48
N GLN A 58 2.19 1.28 5.68
CA GLN A 58 2.68 1.94 6.89
C GLN A 58 4.17 2.27 6.81
N LEU A 59 4.93 1.49 6.05
CA LEU A 59 6.37 1.69 5.85
C LEU A 59 6.62 2.89 4.93
N HIS A 60 5.92 2.99 3.80
CA HIS A 60 6.00 4.15 2.92
C HIS A 60 5.52 5.42 3.60
N LYS A 61 4.47 5.33 4.44
CA LYS A 61 4.04 6.46 5.27
C LYS A 61 5.18 7.00 6.13
N GLY A 62 5.91 6.11 6.82
CA GLY A 62 7.08 6.50 7.60
C GLY A 62 8.18 7.16 6.76
N ARG A 63 8.51 6.60 5.58
CA ARG A 63 9.51 7.18 4.66
C ARG A 63 9.10 8.57 4.16
N ASN A 64 7.83 8.75 3.82
CA ASN A 64 7.29 10.03 3.37
C ASN A 64 7.42 11.09 4.47
N LEU A 65 7.21 10.71 5.73
CA LEU A 65 7.36 11.61 6.86
C LEU A 65 8.83 11.95 7.14
N ASP A 66 9.75 10.99 7.01
CA ASP A 66 11.19 11.27 7.15
C ASP A 66 11.68 12.32 6.14
N ALA A 67 11.08 12.39 4.95
CA ALA A 67 11.39 13.41 3.95
C ALA A 67 10.85 14.80 4.31
N LEU A 68 9.90 14.90 5.25
CA LEU A 68 9.22 16.13 5.65
C LEU A 68 9.69 16.65 7.03
N VAL A 69 10.56 15.92 7.72
CA VAL A 69 11.10 16.32 9.02
C VAL A 69 12.62 16.23 9.07
N PRO A 70 13.31 17.05 9.89
CA PRO A 70 14.74 16.94 10.10
C PRO A 70 15.16 15.55 10.61
N ARG A 71 16.38 15.11 10.26
CA ARG A 71 16.93 13.80 10.70
C ARG A 71 16.87 13.58 12.22
N THR A 72 17.03 14.65 12.99
CA THR A 72 16.94 14.63 14.46
C THR A 72 15.56 14.20 14.98
N ARG A 73 14.50 14.34 14.17
CA ARG A 73 13.13 13.94 14.52
C ARG A 73 12.74 12.55 14.02
N HIS A 74 13.51 11.95 13.11
CA HIS A 74 13.18 10.65 12.48
C HIS A 74 12.92 9.55 13.51
N ALA A 75 13.77 9.45 14.53
CA ALA A 75 13.65 8.43 15.57
C ALA A 75 12.31 8.54 16.33
N TYR A 76 11.96 9.77 16.74
CA TYR A 76 10.72 10.06 17.45
C TYR A 76 9.48 9.79 16.58
N VAL A 77 9.46 10.30 15.35
CA VAL A 77 8.33 10.11 14.42
C VAL A 77 8.11 8.63 14.14
N ARG A 78 9.18 7.90 13.79
CA ARG A 78 9.09 6.45 13.54
C ARG A 78 8.67 5.66 14.77
N ALA A 79 9.11 6.03 15.96
CA ALA A 79 8.67 5.40 17.20
C ALA A 79 7.19 5.63 17.47
N SER A 80 6.70 6.86 17.27
CA SER A 80 5.29 7.22 17.43
C SER A 80 4.38 6.48 16.44
N LEU A 81 4.77 6.38 15.17
CA LEU A 81 4.06 5.58 14.17
C LEU A 81 4.00 4.10 14.57
N ARG A 82 5.15 3.51 14.96
CA ARG A 82 5.19 2.11 15.40
C ARG A 82 4.31 1.85 16.61
N ARG A 83 4.25 2.77 17.57
CA ARG A 83 3.37 2.68 18.74
C ARG A 83 1.90 2.69 18.32
N ALA A 84 1.52 3.63 17.45
CA ALA A 84 0.16 3.73 16.94
C ALA A 84 -0.29 2.47 16.18
N TYR A 85 0.52 1.96 15.26
CA TYR A 85 0.20 0.75 14.49
C TYR A 85 0.23 -0.55 15.30
N ARG A 86 0.74 -0.50 16.54
CA ARG A 86 0.70 -1.62 17.50
C ARG A 86 -0.43 -1.48 18.52
N ALA A 87 -1.23 -0.42 18.48
CA ALA A 87 -2.34 -0.24 19.40
C ALA A 87 -3.33 -1.41 19.34
N ALA A 88 -4.04 -1.61 20.46
CA ALA A 88 -5.00 -2.69 20.60
C ALA A 88 -6.24 -2.53 19.70
N SER A 89 -6.56 -1.32 19.25
CA SER A 89 -7.73 -1.02 18.44
C SER A 89 -7.51 0.16 17.50
N ALA A 90 -8.29 0.22 16.41
CA ALA A 90 -8.24 1.32 15.45
C ALA A 90 -8.55 2.70 16.08
N PRO A 91 -9.54 2.85 16.99
CA PRO A 91 -9.76 4.11 17.71
C PRO A 91 -8.54 4.55 18.53
N ALA A 92 -7.86 3.61 19.20
CA ALA A 92 -6.65 3.92 19.96
C ALA A 92 -5.50 4.35 19.04
N ALA A 93 -5.30 3.66 17.91
CA ALA A 93 -4.30 4.02 16.91
C ALA A 93 -4.58 5.41 16.33
N ARG A 94 -5.84 5.71 16.00
CA ARG A 94 -6.29 7.00 15.48
C ARG A 94 -5.95 8.12 16.45
N ARG A 95 -6.30 7.99 17.73
CA ARG A 95 -5.94 9.00 18.76
C ARG A 95 -4.44 9.25 18.82
N GLN A 96 -3.62 8.21 18.75
CA GLN A 96 -2.16 8.35 18.79
C GLN A 96 -1.60 9.02 17.52
N LEU A 97 -2.15 8.73 16.33
CA LEU A 97 -1.75 9.38 15.08
C LEU A 97 -2.20 10.84 15.02
N THR A 98 -3.41 11.15 15.49
CA THR A 98 -3.89 12.53 15.62
C THR A 98 -3.01 13.33 16.58
N ALA A 99 -2.64 12.75 17.73
CA ALA A 99 -1.71 13.39 18.65
C ALA A 99 -0.32 13.63 18.03
N LEU A 100 0.19 12.68 17.22
CA LEU A 100 1.42 12.87 16.47
C LEU A 100 1.30 14.01 15.44
N ALA A 101 0.17 14.10 14.72
CA ALA A 101 -0.08 15.17 13.77
C ALA A 101 -0.12 16.54 14.47
N THR A 102 -0.84 16.66 15.58
CA THR A 102 -0.88 17.88 16.38
C THR A 102 0.52 18.26 16.88
N TRP A 103 1.28 17.30 17.41
CA TRP A 103 2.65 17.56 17.87
C TRP A 103 3.56 18.04 16.73
N LEU A 104 3.48 17.43 15.54
CA LEU A 104 4.24 17.86 14.36
C LEU A 104 3.90 19.32 13.98
N GLU A 105 2.62 19.66 13.97
CA GLU A 105 2.13 21.01 13.65
C GLU A 105 2.62 22.04 14.68
N THR A 106 2.49 21.76 15.98
CA THR A 106 2.98 22.65 17.05
C THR A 106 4.51 22.81 17.04
N ASN A 107 5.24 21.86 16.45
CA ASN A 107 6.70 21.90 16.33
C ASN A 107 7.19 22.39 14.94
N GLY A 108 6.34 23.07 14.17
CA GLY A 108 6.74 23.70 12.90
C GLY A 108 6.85 22.75 11.71
N HIS A 109 6.22 21.58 11.77
CA HIS A 109 6.22 20.58 10.70
C HIS A 109 4.80 20.39 10.11
N ALA A 110 4.19 21.49 9.64
CA ALA A 110 2.83 21.49 9.11
C ALA A 110 2.61 20.50 7.97
N ASP A 111 3.55 20.39 7.02
CA ASP A 111 3.46 19.43 5.91
C ASP A 111 3.52 17.98 6.38
N ALA A 112 4.33 17.69 7.40
CA ALA A 112 4.38 16.36 8.01
C ALA A 112 3.07 16.04 8.75
N ALA A 113 2.49 17.02 9.46
CA ALA A 113 1.18 16.87 10.12
C ALA A 113 0.06 16.63 9.10
N ALA A 114 0.00 17.42 8.02
CA ALA A 114 -0.91 17.24 6.91
C ALA A 114 -0.73 15.86 6.26
N SER A 115 0.52 15.43 6.07
CA SER A 115 0.82 14.07 5.63
C SER A 115 0.25 13.05 6.61
N VAL A 116 0.52 13.08 7.91
CA VAL A 116 -0.07 12.10 8.87
C VAL A 116 -1.59 12.01 8.76
N ARG A 117 -2.28 13.15 8.64
CA ARG A 117 -3.74 13.22 8.48
C ARG A 117 -4.20 12.63 7.14
N GLU A 118 -3.46 12.89 6.07
CA GLU A 118 -3.73 12.36 4.74
C GLU A 118 -3.57 10.83 4.71
N GLY A 119 -4.64 10.13 4.34
CA GLY A 119 -4.64 8.67 4.27
C GLY A 119 -4.47 7.97 5.63
N LEU A 120 -4.64 8.68 6.75
CA LEU A 120 -4.56 8.12 8.11
C LEU A 120 -5.42 6.86 8.21
N GLU A 121 -6.68 6.98 7.81
CA GLU A 121 -7.65 5.90 7.89
C GLU A 121 -7.27 4.69 7.06
N GLU A 122 -6.74 4.93 5.87
CA GLU A 122 -6.27 3.87 4.98
C GLU A 122 -5.01 3.20 5.55
N THR A 123 -4.22 3.83 6.41
CA THR A 123 -3.11 3.13 7.11
C THR A 123 -3.57 2.22 8.25
N LEU A 124 -4.82 2.38 8.70
CA LEU A 124 -5.41 1.62 9.82
C LEU A 124 -6.36 0.51 9.37
N THR A 125 -6.60 0.34 8.07
CA THR A 125 -7.57 -0.62 7.52
C THR A 125 -7.39 -2.05 8.04
N VAL A 126 -6.17 -2.59 8.03
CA VAL A 126 -5.89 -3.94 8.55
C VAL A 126 -6.13 -4.08 10.05
N LEU A 127 -6.11 -2.97 10.80
CA LEU A 127 -6.45 -2.94 12.22
C LEU A 127 -7.97 -2.84 12.41
N LYS A 128 -8.68 -2.08 11.56
CA LYS A 128 -10.15 -2.00 11.54
C LYS A 128 -10.79 -3.35 11.23
N LEU A 129 -10.20 -4.08 10.28
CA LEU A 129 -10.63 -5.44 9.89
C LEU A 129 -10.48 -6.49 11.00
N GLY A 130 -9.84 -6.17 12.13
CA GLY A 130 -9.65 -7.13 13.21
C GLY A 130 -8.79 -8.34 12.83
N LEU A 131 -7.93 -8.22 11.82
CA LEU A 131 -7.16 -9.35 11.31
C LEU A 131 -6.21 -9.92 12.38
N PRO A 132 -5.94 -11.24 12.35
CA PRO A 132 -4.90 -11.85 13.17
C PRO A 132 -3.58 -11.07 13.09
N PRO A 133 -2.81 -10.95 14.19
CA PRO A 133 -1.60 -10.12 14.23
C PRO A 133 -0.59 -10.42 13.12
N ALA A 134 -0.55 -11.65 12.64
CA ALA A 134 0.34 -12.09 11.59
C ALA A 134 -0.08 -11.58 10.20
N LEU A 135 -1.37 -11.72 9.85
CA LEU A 135 -1.94 -11.14 8.63
C LEU A 135 -1.91 -9.62 8.66
N ARG A 136 -2.23 -9.01 9.81
CA ARG A 136 -2.11 -7.55 10.01
C ARG A 136 -0.72 -7.05 9.66
N ARG A 137 0.32 -7.74 10.12
CA ARG A 137 1.72 -7.39 9.84
C ARG A 137 2.05 -7.55 8.35
N PHE A 138 1.54 -8.60 7.70
CA PHE A 138 1.80 -8.86 6.30
C PHE A 138 1.17 -7.79 5.40
N PHE A 139 -0.14 -7.54 5.55
CA PHE A 139 -0.91 -6.61 4.72
C PHE A 139 -0.70 -5.13 5.06
N ALA A 140 -0.08 -4.79 6.20
CA ALA A 140 0.29 -3.42 6.53
C ALA A 140 1.35 -2.81 5.59
N THR A 141 2.02 -3.61 4.75
CA THR A 141 3.12 -3.16 3.89
C THR A 141 3.03 -3.73 2.48
N THR A 142 3.69 -3.08 1.52
CA THR A 142 3.83 -3.56 0.13
C THR A 142 5.11 -4.39 -0.08
N ASN A 143 5.68 -4.95 1.00
CA ASN A 143 7.01 -5.58 0.96
C ASN A 143 7.11 -6.74 -0.05
N CYS A 144 6.01 -7.46 -0.30
CA CYS A 144 5.98 -8.51 -1.32
C CYS A 144 6.26 -7.96 -2.72
N ILE A 145 5.70 -6.79 -3.06
CA ILE A 145 5.92 -6.13 -4.36
C ILE A 145 7.29 -5.44 -4.38
N GLU A 146 7.76 -4.89 -3.25
CA GLU A 146 9.11 -4.31 -3.16
C GLU A 146 10.21 -5.35 -3.44
N ASN A 147 10.03 -6.59 -3.00
CA ASN A 147 10.96 -7.69 -3.30
C ASN A 147 10.97 -8.05 -4.79
N LEU A 148 9.79 -8.06 -5.43
CA LEU A 148 9.64 -8.22 -6.88
C LEU A 148 10.39 -7.10 -7.62
N ILE A 149 10.11 -5.84 -7.27
CA ILE A 149 10.77 -4.67 -7.85
C ILE A 149 12.27 -4.67 -7.59
N GLY A 150 12.73 -5.14 -6.42
CA GLY A 150 14.14 -5.33 -6.10
C GLY A 150 14.82 -6.31 -7.06
N THR A 151 14.15 -7.43 -7.36
CA THR A 151 14.64 -8.41 -8.34
C THR A 151 14.70 -7.82 -9.75
N LEU A 152 13.66 -7.09 -10.17
CA LEU A 152 13.64 -6.39 -11.45
C LEU A 152 14.83 -5.43 -11.56
N ARG A 153 15.04 -4.57 -10.55
CA ARG A 153 16.17 -3.64 -10.50
C ARG A 153 17.51 -4.35 -10.60
N HIS A 154 17.66 -5.51 -9.95
CA HIS A 154 18.90 -6.29 -10.04
C HIS A 154 19.14 -6.85 -11.44
N VAL A 155 18.12 -7.45 -12.06
CA VAL A 155 18.19 -8.00 -13.42
C VAL A 155 18.52 -6.91 -14.43
N THR A 156 17.94 -5.71 -14.28
CA THR A 156 18.14 -4.60 -15.22
C THR A 156 19.33 -3.69 -14.88
N ARG A 157 20.07 -3.93 -13.78
CA ARG A 157 21.06 -2.98 -13.24
C ARG A 157 22.19 -2.59 -14.22
N ASN A 158 22.55 -3.52 -15.10
CA ASN A 158 23.65 -3.37 -16.04
C ASN A 158 23.20 -2.77 -17.39
N ILE A 159 21.89 -2.59 -17.60
CA ILE A 159 21.36 -1.99 -18.81
C ILE A 159 21.54 -0.48 -18.70
N LYS A 160 22.52 0.06 -19.42
CA LYS A 160 22.81 1.51 -19.41
C LYS A 160 22.14 2.26 -20.56
N ARG A 161 21.84 1.57 -21.66
CA ARG A 161 21.19 2.15 -22.84
C ARG A 161 19.93 1.36 -23.18
N TRP A 162 18.78 1.93 -22.82
CA TRP A 162 17.48 1.43 -23.23
C TRP A 162 17.21 1.83 -24.68
N ARG A 163 16.84 0.86 -25.51
CA ARG A 163 16.42 1.08 -26.89
C ARG A 163 14.90 0.98 -26.99
N ASP A 164 14.35 1.62 -28.02
CA ASP A 164 12.92 1.55 -28.33
C ASP A 164 12.49 0.14 -28.78
N GLY A 165 11.19 -0.03 -28.98
CA GLY A 165 10.56 -1.33 -29.26
C GLY A 165 10.40 -2.19 -28.00
N ASP A 166 10.60 -3.50 -28.14
CA ASP A 166 10.25 -4.48 -27.09
C ASP A 166 11.30 -4.68 -26.00
N MET A 167 12.46 -4.00 -26.07
CA MET A 167 13.57 -4.22 -25.13
C MET A 167 13.12 -4.11 -23.67
N ARG A 168 12.36 -3.07 -23.34
CA ARG A 168 11.83 -2.87 -21.97
C ARG A 168 10.90 -4.01 -21.56
N ARG A 169 9.99 -4.42 -22.44
CA ARG A 169 9.04 -5.51 -22.19
C ARG A 169 9.75 -6.84 -21.95
N ARG A 170 10.77 -7.16 -22.74
CA ARG A 170 11.54 -8.41 -22.62
C ARG A 170 12.31 -8.46 -21.30
N TRP A 171 12.99 -7.37 -20.93
CA TRP A 171 13.74 -7.32 -19.67
C TRP A 171 12.83 -7.33 -18.44
N ILE A 172 11.70 -6.62 -18.49
CA ILE A 172 10.68 -6.70 -17.42
C ILE A 172 10.13 -8.12 -17.34
N GLY A 173 9.76 -8.74 -18.46
CA GLY A 173 9.27 -10.12 -18.51
C GLY A 173 10.26 -11.13 -17.92
N LEU A 174 11.53 -11.06 -18.33
CA LEU A 174 12.60 -11.90 -17.78
C LEU A 174 12.76 -11.69 -16.27
N GLY A 175 12.78 -10.45 -15.82
CA GLY A 175 12.93 -10.15 -14.40
C GLY A 175 11.72 -10.61 -13.57
N LEU A 176 10.50 -10.55 -14.12
CA LEU A 176 9.29 -11.10 -13.48
C LEU A 176 9.37 -12.62 -13.37
N LEU A 177 9.79 -13.32 -14.44
CA LEU A 177 10.00 -14.77 -14.42
C LEU A 177 11.03 -15.17 -13.37
N ARG A 178 12.16 -14.47 -13.31
CA ARG A 178 13.21 -14.71 -12.31
C ARG A 178 12.74 -14.47 -10.88
N ALA A 179 11.91 -13.44 -10.67
CA ALA A 179 11.33 -13.17 -9.35
C ALA A 179 10.32 -14.26 -8.94
N ALA A 180 9.52 -14.75 -9.88
CA ALA A 180 8.50 -15.76 -9.65
C ALA A 180 9.07 -17.07 -9.10
N GLU A 181 10.29 -17.45 -9.50
CA GLU A 181 11.00 -18.63 -8.97
C GLU A 181 11.20 -18.60 -7.44
N ARG A 182 11.15 -17.40 -6.83
CA ARG A 182 11.34 -17.20 -5.39
C ARG A 182 10.06 -16.87 -4.66
N PHE A 183 8.91 -16.89 -5.35
CA PHE A 183 7.63 -16.59 -4.72
C PHE A 183 7.32 -17.65 -3.66
N ARG A 184 6.90 -17.15 -2.50
CA ARG A 184 6.44 -17.97 -1.38
C ARG A 184 4.98 -17.66 -1.16
N ARG A 185 4.26 -18.63 -0.59
CA ARG A 185 2.90 -18.39 -0.08
C ARG A 185 2.92 -17.22 0.90
N ILE A 186 1.78 -16.53 0.98
CA ILE A 186 1.55 -15.50 1.99
C ILE A 186 1.88 -16.10 3.37
N LYS A 187 2.60 -15.34 4.18
CA LYS A 187 2.90 -15.77 5.54
C LYS A 187 1.57 -15.90 6.29
N HIS A 188 1.34 -17.04 6.94
CA HIS A 188 0.06 -17.36 7.59
C HIS A 188 -1.13 -17.49 6.62
N HIS A 189 -0.88 -17.98 5.39
CA HIS A 189 -1.95 -18.19 4.39
C HIS A 189 -3.13 -19.05 4.89
N ALA A 190 -2.92 -19.94 5.87
CA ALA A 190 -4.00 -20.73 6.49
C ALA A 190 -5.05 -19.86 7.20
N GLU A 191 -4.68 -18.63 7.60
CA GLU A 191 -5.57 -17.68 8.28
C GLU A 191 -6.34 -16.78 7.29
N LEU A 192 -6.16 -16.93 5.97
CA LEU A 192 -6.77 -16.03 4.97
C LEU A 192 -8.30 -16.06 4.95
N SER A 193 -8.93 -17.13 5.45
CA SER A 193 -10.38 -17.15 5.65
C SER A 193 -10.84 -16.03 6.60
N ALA A 194 -10.03 -15.67 7.60
CA ALA A 194 -10.34 -14.54 8.49
C ALA A 194 -10.37 -13.20 7.74
N LEU A 195 -9.53 -13.03 6.72
CA LEU A 195 -9.58 -11.85 5.86
C LEU A 195 -10.86 -11.84 5.02
N VAL A 196 -11.23 -12.96 4.41
CA VAL A 196 -12.46 -13.08 3.60
C VAL A 196 -13.70 -12.78 4.47
N THR A 197 -13.79 -13.38 5.66
CA THR A 197 -14.87 -13.12 6.61
C THR A 197 -14.91 -11.65 7.03
N ALA A 198 -13.76 -11.06 7.37
CA ALA A 198 -13.70 -9.66 7.78
C ALA A 198 -14.14 -8.72 6.65
N LEU A 199 -13.72 -8.97 5.40
CA LEU A 199 -14.14 -8.20 4.24
C LEU A 199 -15.64 -8.34 3.96
N GLY A 200 -16.21 -9.53 4.12
CA GLY A 200 -17.65 -9.77 3.94
C GLY A 200 -18.52 -9.14 5.02
N ALA A 201 -17.99 -8.97 6.25
CA ALA A 201 -18.70 -8.36 7.37
C ALA A 201 -18.66 -6.82 7.37
N MET A 202 -17.78 -6.19 6.57
CA MET A 202 -17.69 -4.73 6.54
C MET A 202 -18.97 -4.12 6.00
N THR A 203 -19.49 -3.13 6.73
CA THR A 203 -20.64 -2.33 6.28
C THR A 203 -20.17 -1.13 5.44
N ALA A 204 -21.07 -0.50 4.68
CA ALA A 204 -20.73 0.71 3.90
C ALA A 204 -20.30 1.89 4.78
N SER A 205 -20.76 1.95 6.04
CA SER A 205 -20.42 3.02 6.99
C SER A 205 -18.96 2.99 7.46
N GLU A 206 -18.29 1.83 7.40
CA GLU A 206 -16.90 1.68 7.84
C GLU A 206 -15.88 2.04 6.75
N HIS A 207 -16.33 2.22 5.49
CA HIS A 207 -15.51 2.69 4.37
C HIS A 207 -15.18 4.19 4.47
N ALA A 208 -16.09 4.99 5.04
CA ALA A 208 -16.00 6.44 5.05
C ALA A 208 -15.36 7.05 6.31
N ALA A 209 -15.25 6.27 7.40
CA ALA A 209 -14.78 6.72 8.72
C ALA A 209 -13.30 6.40 8.97
#